data_AF-A0A9J6EB10-F1
#
_entry.id   AF-A0A9J6EB10-F1
#
_cell.length_a   1.000
_cell.length_b   1.000
_cell.length_c   1.000
_cell.angle_alpha   90.00
_cell.angle_beta   90.00
_cell.angle_gamma   90.00
#
_symmetry.space_group_name_H-M   'P 1'
#
loop_
_entity.id
_entity.type
_entity.pdbx_description
1 polymer ?
#
loop_
_entity_poly.entity_id
_entity_poly.type
_entity_poly.pdbx_seq_one_letter_code
_entity_poly.pdbx_strand_id
1 'polypeptide(L)'
;MGGHPAETPSSGASSSHGAADEHDTTSAVGDGDTNMCCGCEYEASVEVGFKRTAFIDHSLDISEESDIDHNLIEVVLCIGNSKTVLIVLNVYNPPSKRGLTHNFGVLFREAMAKATSSPLLICGDFNAPHTQGGYGADSPKGKRLVELMDELGLVLLNELASHTCIGQAACHDTSPDLSIRSDAGAIAWSKTFEDLGSDHRVLCVTMGEDKGKMDDCQKARVVDWDKFRKHREREKQEGPI
;
A
#
# COMPACT_ATOMS: atom_id res chain seq x y z
N MET A 1 1.52 79.06 7.12
CA MET A 1 0.59 79.70 6.17
C MET A 1 0.39 78.67 5.06
N GLY A 2 -0.62 77.80 5.10
CA GLY A 2 -2.04 78.08 4.87
C GLY A 2 -2.32 77.83 3.37
N GLY A 3 -3.28 77.02 2.90
CA GLY A 3 -4.30 76.18 3.51
C GLY A 3 -4.95 75.30 2.41
N HIS A 4 -5.77 74.34 2.85
CA HIS A 4 -6.83 73.63 2.10
C HIS A 4 -7.87 74.62 1.50
N PRO A 5 -8.90 74.25 0.68
CA PRO A 5 -9.63 72.95 0.59
C PRO A 5 -10.07 72.50 -0.84
N ALA A 6 -10.36 71.20 -1.07
CA ALA A 6 -11.67 70.49 -1.16
C ALA A 6 -12.56 70.82 -2.37
N GLU A 7 -13.06 69.77 -3.05
CA GLU A 7 -14.51 69.52 -3.26
C GLU A 7 -14.79 68.18 -3.96
N THR A 8 -15.70 67.40 -3.35
CA THR A 8 -16.54 66.33 -3.94
C THR A 8 -17.90 66.95 -4.35
N PRO A 9 -18.72 66.34 -5.25
CA PRO A 9 -19.80 65.43 -4.80
C PRO A 9 -20.05 64.23 -5.76
N SER A 10 -20.51 63.05 -5.28
CA SER A 10 -21.92 62.55 -5.24
C SER A 10 -22.58 62.43 -6.64
N SER A 11 -23.38 61.44 -7.02
CA SER A 11 -24.19 60.42 -6.33
C SER A 11 -24.82 59.52 -7.41
N GLY A 12 -25.35 58.34 -7.04
CA GLY A 12 -26.22 57.57 -7.95
C GLY A 12 -26.43 56.12 -7.52
N ALA A 13 -27.39 55.90 -6.62
CA ALA A 13 -27.85 54.59 -6.18
C ALA A 13 -29.16 54.18 -6.89
N SER A 14 -29.40 52.87 -7.08
CA SER A 14 -30.69 52.14 -6.98
C SER A 14 -30.53 50.75 -7.65
N SER A 15 -30.57 49.64 -6.91
CA SER A 15 -31.73 48.92 -6.35
C SER A 15 -32.47 48.03 -7.36
N SER A 16 -32.40 46.70 -7.18
CA SER A 16 -33.55 45.80 -6.88
C SER A 16 -33.19 44.32 -7.16
N HIS A 17 -33.37 43.45 -6.14
CA HIS A 17 -34.33 42.34 -6.04
C HIS A 17 -33.95 41.02 -6.75
N GLY A 18 -33.98 39.92 -6.00
CA GLY A 18 -34.02 38.56 -6.53
C GLY A 18 -33.45 37.52 -5.56
N ALA A 19 -34.34 36.77 -4.92
CA ALA A 19 -34.06 35.74 -3.93
C ALA A 19 -33.76 34.37 -4.56
N ALA A 20 -33.07 33.53 -3.77
CA ALA A 20 -33.06 32.06 -3.73
C ALA A 20 -33.06 31.26 -5.05
N ASP A 21 -32.01 30.46 -5.25
CA ASP A 21 -32.22 29.02 -5.41
C ASP A 21 -30.97 28.24 -5.00
N GLU A 22 -31.18 27.31 -4.07
CA GLU A 22 -30.26 26.25 -3.72
C GLU A 22 -30.16 25.30 -4.90
N HIS A 23 -28.96 25.13 -5.44
CA HIS A 23 -28.65 23.97 -6.28
C HIS A 23 -27.43 23.26 -5.72
N ASP A 24 -27.75 22.39 -4.76
CA ASP A 24 -27.04 21.16 -4.47
C ASP A 24 -26.74 20.42 -5.79
N THR A 25 -25.46 20.29 -6.09
CA THR A 25 -24.95 19.47 -7.19
C THR A 25 -23.91 18.52 -6.61
N THR A 26 -24.38 17.55 -5.84
CA THR A 26 -23.71 16.28 -5.67
C THR A 26 -23.56 15.63 -7.03
N SER A 27 -22.39 15.79 -7.66
CA SER A 27 -21.97 14.93 -8.76
C SER A 27 -21.60 13.58 -8.17
N ALA A 28 -22.41 12.57 -8.50
CA ALA A 28 -22.19 11.17 -8.17
C ALA A 28 -20.83 10.73 -8.71
N VAL A 29 -19.87 10.55 -7.79
CA VAL A 29 -18.71 9.70 -8.03
C VAL A 29 -19.25 8.28 -8.09
N GLY A 30 -19.08 7.63 -9.24
CA GLY A 30 -19.51 6.25 -9.42
C GLY A 30 -18.77 5.34 -8.44
N ASP A 31 -19.48 4.90 -7.41
CA ASP A 31 -19.08 3.79 -6.57
C ASP A 31 -18.98 2.55 -7.44
N GLY A 32 -17.75 2.17 -7.76
CA GLY A 32 -17.43 0.83 -8.21
C GLY A 32 -17.59 -0.12 -7.04
N ASP A 33 -18.85 -0.42 -6.68
CA ASP A 33 -19.19 -1.43 -5.68
C ASP A 33 -18.68 -2.79 -6.17
N THR A 34 -17.50 -3.18 -5.70
CA THR A 34 -17.13 -4.59 -5.57
C THR A 34 -17.99 -5.19 -4.47
N ASN A 35 -19.25 -5.46 -4.79
CA ASN A 35 -20.20 -6.07 -3.87
C ASN A 35 -19.75 -7.52 -3.62
N MET A 36 -19.04 -7.75 -2.52
CA MET A 36 -18.53 -9.07 -2.13
C MET A 36 -19.71 -9.96 -1.75
N CYS A 37 -19.96 -11.03 -2.50
CA CYS A 37 -21.08 -11.93 -2.20
C CYS A 37 -20.85 -12.71 -0.91
N CYS A 38 -21.83 -12.61 0.00
CA CYS A 38 -21.91 -13.30 1.28
C CYS A 38 -21.83 -14.83 1.04
N GLY A 39 -20.65 -15.43 1.23
CA GLY A 39 -20.41 -16.87 1.01
C GLY A 39 -19.12 -17.23 0.25
N CYS A 40 -18.38 -16.25 -0.26
CA CYS A 40 -17.07 -16.47 -0.88
C CYS A 40 -15.92 -16.49 0.12
N GLU A 41 -16.20 -16.78 1.39
CA GLU A 41 -15.20 -16.81 2.45
C GLU A 41 -15.13 -18.22 3.02
N TYR A 42 -13.93 -18.62 3.42
CA TYR A 42 -13.70 -19.83 4.18
C TYR A 42 -12.83 -19.51 5.38
N GLU A 43 -12.97 -20.30 6.44
CA GLU A 43 -11.99 -20.29 7.52
C GLU A 43 -10.72 -20.94 6.99
N ALA A 44 -9.74 -20.12 6.62
CA ALA A 44 -8.38 -20.60 6.48
C ALA A 44 -7.71 -20.51 7.86
N SER A 45 -6.90 -21.51 8.19
CA SER A 45 -5.95 -21.40 9.29
C SER A 45 -4.83 -20.46 8.87
N VAL A 46 -5.10 -19.16 8.87
CA VAL A 46 -4.04 -18.15 8.98
C VAL A 46 -3.68 -18.13 10.45
N GLU A 47 -2.44 -18.49 10.77
CA GLU A 47 -1.95 -18.47 12.15
C GLU A 47 -1.73 -17.01 12.58
N VAL A 48 -2.81 -16.33 12.95
CA VAL A 48 -2.74 -15.04 13.64
C VAL A 48 -2.83 -15.34 15.12
N GLY A 49 -1.70 -15.53 15.79
CA GLY A 49 -1.69 -15.93 17.21
C GLY A 49 -1.83 -14.78 18.21
N PHE A 50 -2.58 -13.73 17.88
CA PHE A 50 -2.77 -12.58 18.77
C PHE A 50 -4.25 -12.34 19.05
N LYS A 51 -4.66 -12.50 20.32
CA LYS A 51 -6.06 -12.33 20.79
C LYS A 51 -6.60 -10.90 20.62
N ARG A 52 -5.72 -9.91 20.41
CA ARG A 52 -6.05 -8.49 20.24
C ARG A 52 -5.04 -7.83 19.31
N THR A 53 -5.29 -7.92 18.01
CA THR A 53 -4.59 -7.16 16.98
C THR A 53 -5.42 -5.92 16.63
N ALA A 54 -4.78 -4.75 16.60
CA ALA A 54 -5.38 -3.53 16.08
C ALA A 54 -4.53 -3.01 14.92
N PHE A 55 -5.18 -2.37 13.96
CA PHE A 55 -4.54 -1.74 12.81
C PHE A 55 -4.89 -0.26 12.80
N ILE A 56 -3.89 0.59 12.59
CA ILE A 56 -4.05 2.04 12.48
C ILE A 56 -3.47 2.47 11.14
N ASP A 57 -4.26 3.13 10.31
CA ASP A 57 -3.81 3.71 9.04
C ASP A 57 -3.16 5.07 9.30
N HIS A 58 -2.01 5.30 8.68
CA HIS A 58 -1.27 6.56 8.75
C HIS A 58 -1.24 7.20 7.37
N SER A 59 -1.77 8.42 7.26
CA SER A 59 -1.58 9.24 6.07
C SER A 59 -0.19 9.88 6.08
N LEU A 60 0.52 9.77 4.96
CA LEU A 60 1.77 10.48 4.71
C LEU A 60 1.47 11.68 3.81
N ASP A 61 1.80 12.88 4.28
CA ASP A 61 1.62 14.13 3.51
C ASP A 61 2.79 14.31 2.54
N ILE A 62 2.82 13.48 1.50
CA ILE A 62 3.92 13.42 0.53
C ILE A 62 3.43 13.53 -0.92
N SER A 63 2.16 13.87 -1.14
CA SER A 63 1.53 13.87 -2.46
C SER A 63 2.17 14.86 -3.43
N GLU A 64 2.78 15.92 -2.92
CA GLU A 64 3.52 16.91 -3.72
C GLU A 64 4.90 16.41 -4.17
N GLU A 65 5.42 15.37 -3.52
CA GLU A 65 6.83 14.93 -3.63
C GLU A 65 6.98 13.48 -4.09
N SER A 66 5.93 12.68 -3.97
CA SER A 66 5.85 11.29 -4.38
C SER A 66 4.43 10.94 -4.85
N ASP A 67 4.33 10.37 -6.04
CA ASP A 67 3.09 9.89 -6.65
C ASP A 67 2.95 8.35 -6.59
N ILE A 68 3.72 7.72 -5.71
CA ILE A 68 3.74 6.27 -5.51
C ILE A 68 2.53 5.87 -4.67
N ASP A 69 1.74 4.92 -5.16
CA ASP A 69 0.58 4.42 -4.46
C ASP A 69 1.05 3.60 -3.26
N HIS A 70 0.58 3.94 -2.06
CA HIS A 70 1.08 3.32 -0.84
C HIS A 70 0.02 3.31 0.27
N ASN A 71 0.24 2.45 1.26
CA ASN A 71 -0.46 2.47 2.53
C ASN A 71 0.54 2.23 3.65
N LEU A 72 0.51 3.06 4.69
CA LEU A 72 1.30 2.87 5.91
C LEU A 72 0.37 2.46 7.06
N ILE A 73 0.52 1.23 7.54
CA ILE A 73 -0.23 0.74 8.71
C ILE A 73 0.67 0.51 9.92
N GLU A 74 0.13 0.79 11.08
CA GLU A 74 0.65 0.31 12.36
C GLU A 74 -0.12 -0.93 12.80
N VAL A 75 0.57 -2.05 12.90
CA VAL A 75 0.06 -3.30 13.45
C VAL A 75 0.43 -3.37 14.92
N VAL A 76 -0.58 -3.27 15.78
CA VAL A 76 -0.43 -3.38 17.23
C VAL A 76 -0.71 -4.82 17.66
N LEU A 77 0.31 -5.47 18.20
CA LEU A 77 0.24 -6.84 18.72
C LEU A 77 0.23 -6.81 20.26
N CYS A 78 -0.87 -7.26 20.86
CA CYS A 78 -0.95 -7.46 22.30
C CYS A 78 -0.52 -8.89 22.66
N ILE A 79 0.67 -9.04 23.23
CA ILE A 79 1.23 -10.33 23.68
C ILE A 79 1.21 -10.35 25.21
N GLY A 80 0.20 -11.01 25.79
CA GLY A 80 -0.04 -10.98 27.23
C GLY A 80 -0.31 -9.54 27.71
N ASN A 81 0.57 -9.01 28.57
CA ASN A 81 0.52 -7.63 29.06
C ASN A 81 1.45 -6.67 28.29
N SER A 82 2.20 -7.19 27.31
CA SER A 82 3.13 -6.40 26.50
C SER A 82 2.48 -5.97 25.19
N LYS A 83 2.75 -4.73 24.77
CA LYS A 83 2.38 -4.20 23.46
C LYS A 83 3.63 -4.19 22.58
N THR A 84 3.55 -4.87 21.44
CA THR A 84 4.55 -4.78 20.37
C THR A 84 3.92 -4.09 19.18
N VAL A 85 4.70 -3.27 18.48
CA VAL A 85 4.23 -2.51 17.32
C VAL A 85 5.11 -2.85 16.13
N LEU A 86 4.48 -3.06 15.00
CA LEU A 86 5.12 -3.19 13.69
C LEU A 86 4.55 -2.13 12.77
N ILE A 87 5.40 -1.38 12.08
CA ILE A 87 4.97 -0.52 10.99
C ILE A 87 5.14 -1.27 9.67
N VAL A 88 4.11 -1.28 8.84
CA VAL A 88 4.14 -1.86 7.49
C VAL A 88 3.84 -0.78 6.47
N LEU A 89 4.79 -0.55 5.56
CA LEU A 89 4.58 0.26 4.37
C LEU A 89 4.34 -0.67 3.19
N ASN A 90 3.09 -0.73 2.71
CA ASN A 90 2.74 -1.39 1.46
C ASN A 90 2.94 -0.42 0.29
N VAL A 91 3.67 -0.83 -0.74
CA VAL A 91 4.01 -0.03 -1.90
C VAL A 91 3.46 -0.67 -3.17
N TYR A 92 2.81 0.13 -4.01
CA TYR A 92 2.48 -0.25 -5.37
C TYR A 92 2.97 0.82 -6.35
N ASN A 93 3.90 0.44 -7.21
CA ASN A 93 4.44 1.31 -8.23
C ASN A 93 4.22 0.66 -9.61
N PRO A 94 3.22 1.07 -10.39
CA PRO A 94 2.87 0.39 -11.63
C PRO A 94 4.00 0.46 -12.68
N PRO A 95 4.10 -0.54 -13.57
CA PRO A 95 5.16 -0.60 -14.58
C PRO A 95 5.05 0.49 -15.65
N SER A 96 3.92 1.20 -15.73
CA SER A 96 3.70 2.37 -16.59
C SER A 96 4.41 3.63 -16.08
N LYS A 97 4.63 3.74 -14.77
CA LYS A 97 5.34 4.85 -14.11
C LYS A 97 6.86 4.66 -14.22
N ARG A 98 7.42 4.75 -15.44
CA ARG A 98 8.85 4.48 -15.73
C ARG A 98 9.79 5.68 -15.56
N GLY A 99 9.26 6.86 -15.22
CA GLY A 99 10.00 8.11 -15.14
C GLY A 99 11.00 8.19 -13.97
N LEU A 100 11.97 9.09 -14.09
CA LEU A 100 12.93 9.44 -13.02
C LEU A 100 12.31 10.29 -11.90
N THR A 101 11.04 10.68 -12.04
CA THR A 101 10.28 11.49 -11.08
C THR A 101 9.70 10.66 -9.94
N HIS A 102 9.57 9.35 -10.11
CA HIS A 102 9.03 8.44 -9.09
C HIS A 102 10.15 8.06 -8.12
N ASN A 103 10.29 8.84 -7.06
CA ASN A 103 11.34 8.66 -6.05
C ASN A 103 10.76 8.05 -4.77
N PHE A 104 11.26 6.88 -4.38
CA PHE A 104 10.94 6.26 -3.09
C PHE A 104 11.50 7.05 -1.88
N GLY A 105 12.38 8.03 -2.13
CA GLY A 105 13.17 8.72 -1.12
C GLY A 105 12.35 9.41 -0.03
N VAL A 106 11.40 10.27 -0.40
CA VAL A 106 10.55 10.95 0.59
C VAL A 106 9.66 9.94 1.31
N LEU A 107 9.02 9.04 0.56
CA LEU A 107 8.17 7.99 1.11
C LEU A 107 8.89 7.14 2.17
N PHE A 108 10.10 6.68 1.88
CA PHE A 108 10.86 5.83 2.79
C PHE A 108 11.33 6.60 4.02
N ARG A 109 11.77 7.86 3.86
CA ARG A 109 12.19 8.71 4.99
C ARG A 109 11.03 9.02 5.92
N GLU A 110 9.86 9.35 5.38
CA GLU A 110 8.65 9.60 6.18
C GLU A 110 8.18 8.32 6.89
N ALA A 111 8.18 7.18 6.22
CA ALA A 111 7.86 5.90 6.86
C ALA A 111 8.84 5.55 7.98
N MET A 112 10.14 5.81 7.79
CA MET A 112 11.14 5.64 8.85
C MET A 112 10.93 6.61 10.01
N ALA A 113 10.61 7.87 9.73
CA ALA A 113 10.30 8.85 10.76
C ALA A 113 9.09 8.43 11.61
N LYS A 114 8.04 7.90 10.97
CA LYS A 114 6.88 7.31 11.65
C LYS A 114 7.23 6.08 12.46
N ALA A 115 8.08 5.21 11.94
CA ALA A 115 8.52 4.02 12.67
C ALA A 115 9.29 4.36 13.94
N THR A 116 10.12 5.42 13.92
CA THR A 116 10.96 5.87 15.03
C THR A 116 11.83 4.73 15.60
N SER A 117 11.31 3.97 16.56
CA SER A 117 11.97 2.83 17.21
C SER A 117 11.27 1.49 16.99
N SER A 118 10.14 1.49 16.29
CA SER A 118 9.40 0.28 15.91
C SER A 118 10.04 -0.33 14.66
N PRO A 119 10.04 -1.68 14.53
CA PRO A 119 10.39 -2.33 13.27
C PRO A 119 9.53 -1.79 12.11
N LEU A 120 10.17 -1.55 10.97
CA LEU A 120 9.52 -1.17 9.72
C LEU A 120 9.73 -2.28 8.69
N LEU A 121 8.62 -2.80 8.15
CA LEU A 121 8.58 -3.65 6.98
C LEU A 121 8.06 -2.83 5.80
N ILE A 122 8.84 -2.70 4.74
CA ILE A 122 8.44 -2.10 3.48
C ILE A 122 8.26 -3.24 2.48
N CYS A 123 7.08 -3.42 1.94
CA CYS A 123 6.80 -4.51 1.01
C CYS A 123 5.83 -4.10 -0.09
N GLY A 124 5.80 -4.88 -1.17
CA GLY A 124 4.84 -4.71 -2.26
C GLY A 124 5.51 -4.75 -3.62
N ASP A 125 4.82 -4.26 -4.64
CA ASP A 125 5.28 -4.28 -6.03
C ASP A 125 5.95 -2.95 -6.39
N PHE A 126 7.26 -3.00 -6.61
CA PHE A 126 8.10 -1.84 -6.89
C PHE A 126 8.26 -1.52 -8.37
N ASN A 127 8.06 -2.51 -9.26
CA ASN A 127 8.45 -2.47 -10.67
C ASN A 127 9.77 -1.70 -10.90
N ALA A 128 10.80 -2.04 -10.13
CA ALA A 128 12.10 -1.40 -10.14
C ALA A 128 13.22 -2.42 -10.43
N PRO A 129 13.39 -2.82 -11.72
CA PRO A 129 14.35 -3.85 -12.09
C PRO A 129 15.77 -3.57 -11.60
N HIS A 130 16.35 -4.52 -10.87
CA HIS A 130 17.74 -4.51 -10.40
C HIS A 130 18.27 -5.94 -10.25
N THR A 131 19.55 -6.14 -10.50
CA THR A 131 20.25 -7.43 -10.38
C THR A 131 20.20 -8.00 -8.96
N GLN A 132 20.29 -7.15 -7.93
CA GLN A 132 20.04 -7.56 -6.52
C GLN A 132 18.61 -8.03 -6.25
N GLY A 133 17.65 -7.77 -7.15
CA GLY A 133 16.29 -8.33 -7.09
C GLY A 133 16.11 -9.56 -7.99
N GLY A 134 17.15 -10.02 -8.68
CA GLY A 134 17.11 -11.18 -9.58
C GLY A 134 16.80 -10.85 -11.04
N TYR A 135 16.86 -9.57 -11.43
CA TYR A 135 16.75 -9.17 -12.83
C TYR A 135 18.08 -9.35 -13.58
N GLY A 136 18.03 -9.55 -14.90
CA GLY A 136 19.22 -9.64 -15.74
C GLY A 136 19.94 -8.30 -15.99
N ALA A 137 19.28 -7.17 -15.72
CA ALA A 137 19.84 -5.83 -15.88
C ALA A 137 19.19 -4.83 -14.92
N ASP A 138 19.93 -3.76 -14.62
CA ASP A 138 19.47 -2.70 -13.75
C ASP A 138 18.76 -1.59 -14.53
N SER A 139 17.60 -1.18 -14.04
CA SER A 139 16.93 0.05 -14.46
C SER A 139 17.44 1.25 -13.66
N PRO A 140 17.34 2.50 -14.18
CA PRO A 140 17.66 3.69 -13.38
C PRO A 140 16.87 3.78 -12.07
N LYS A 141 15.60 3.32 -12.09
CA LYS A 141 14.74 3.25 -10.91
C LYS A 141 15.27 2.24 -9.88
N GLY A 142 15.62 1.03 -10.33
CA GLY A 142 16.19 0.00 -9.47
C GLY A 142 17.51 0.41 -8.85
N LYS A 143 18.40 1.07 -9.60
CA LYS A 143 19.67 1.61 -9.06
C LYS A 143 19.43 2.59 -7.93
N ARG A 144 18.54 3.56 -8.13
CA ARG A 144 18.20 4.54 -7.09
C ARG A 144 17.54 3.93 -5.87
N LEU A 145 16.71 2.90 -6.06
CA LEU A 145 16.12 2.18 -4.94
C LEU A 145 17.20 1.49 -4.11
N VAL A 146 18.18 0.82 -4.73
CA VAL A 146 19.30 0.20 -4.01
C VAL A 146 20.18 1.24 -3.33
N GLU A 147 20.53 2.33 -4.02
CA GLU A 147 21.27 3.45 -3.41
C GLU A 147 20.55 4.03 -2.18
N LEU A 148 19.23 4.19 -2.27
CA LEU A 148 18.40 4.66 -1.16
C LEU A 148 18.34 3.65 -0.01
N MET A 149 18.25 2.35 -0.31
CA MET A 149 18.28 1.31 0.70
C MET A 149 19.61 1.32 1.45
N ASP A 150 20.72 1.43 0.73
CA ASP A 150 22.06 1.57 1.33
C ASP A 150 22.18 2.86 2.17
N GLU A 151 21.66 3.99 1.68
CA GLU A 151 21.65 5.28 2.39
C GLU A 151 20.89 5.19 3.72
N LEU A 152 19.75 4.50 3.72
CA LEU A 152 18.85 4.39 4.87
C LEU A 152 19.16 3.18 5.77
N GLY A 153 20.16 2.36 5.42
CA GLY A 153 20.50 1.14 6.17
C GLY A 153 19.41 0.07 6.09
N LEU A 154 18.63 0.05 5.01
CA LEU A 154 17.56 -0.92 4.78
C LEU A 154 18.10 -2.22 4.19
N VAL A 155 17.50 -3.35 4.57
CA VAL A 155 17.95 -4.69 4.14
C VAL A 155 16.90 -5.34 3.24
N LEU A 156 17.32 -5.80 2.06
CA LEU A 156 16.50 -6.63 1.18
C LEU A 156 16.37 -8.05 1.75
N LEU A 157 15.15 -8.58 1.81
CA LEU A 157 14.86 -9.93 2.31
C LEU A 157 14.71 -10.98 1.21
N ASN A 158 14.46 -10.55 -0.03
CA ASN A 158 14.19 -11.44 -1.14
C ASN A 158 15.34 -12.41 -1.42
N GLU A 159 15.01 -13.69 -1.61
CA GLU A 159 15.95 -14.65 -2.18
C GLU A 159 15.88 -14.69 -3.71
N LEU A 160 17.05 -14.59 -4.34
CA LEU A 160 17.21 -14.47 -5.80
C LEU A 160 16.97 -15.77 -6.59
N ALA A 161 16.81 -16.90 -5.90
CA ALA A 161 16.74 -18.21 -6.55
C ALA A 161 15.46 -18.43 -7.39
N SER A 162 14.42 -17.61 -7.21
CA SER A 162 13.23 -17.70 -8.06
C SER A 162 12.43 -16.40 -8.09
N HIS A 163 11.80 -16.17 -9.25
CA HIS A 163 10.98 -15.01 -9.56
C HIS A 163 9.68 -14.94 -8.75
N THR A 164 9.21 -13.71 -8.47
CA THR A 164 7.97 -13.42 -7.73
C THR A 164 6.78 -13.23 -8.66
N CYS A 165 7.01 -12.90 -9.93
CA CYS A 165 6.00 -12.82 -10.98
C CYS A 165 6.37 -13.75 -12.14
N ILE A 166 5.43 -14.60 -12.55
CA ILE A 166 5.60 -15.59 -13.61
C ILE A 166 5.05 -15.05 -14.92
N GLY A 167 5.94 -14.93 -15.90
CA GLY A 167 5.60 -14.42 -17.21
C GLY A 167 4.70 -15.39 -17.98
N GLN A 168 3.67 -14.86 -18.63
CA GLN A 168 2.85 -15.64 -19.56
C GLN A 168 3.39 -15.52 -20.98
N ALA A 169 3.52 -16.67 -21.66
CA ALA A 169 3.84 -16.89 -23.08
C ALA A 169 5.00 -16.07 -23.69
N ALA A 170 4.85 -14.75 -23.79
CA ALA A 170 5.80 -13.81 -24.37
C ALA A 170 6.50 -12.90 -23.34
N CYS A 171 6.11 -12.95 -22.07
CA CYS A 171 6.75 -12.22 -20.97
C CYS A 171 7.74 -13.14 -20.24
N HIS A 172 8.88 -12.58 -19.85
CA HIS A 172 9.83 -13.26 -18.98
C HIS A 172 9.34 -13.23 -17.53
N ASP A 173 9.79 -14.21 -16.74
CA ASP A 173 9.64 -14.18 -15.30
C ASP A 173 10.41 -12.99 -14.71
N THR A 174 9.84 -12.35 -13.69
CA THR A 174 10.39 -11.14 -13.06
C THR A 174 10.21 -11.14 -11.55
N SER A 175 10.87 -10.22 -10.87
CA SER A 175 10.82 -10.13 -9.40
C SER A 175 10.43 -8.72 -8.94
N PRO A 176 9.26 -8.20 -9.33
CA PRO A 176 8.89 -6.81 -9.04
C PRO A 176 8.49 -6.62 -7.57
N ASP A 177 8.10 -7.71 -6.89
CA ASP A 177 7.71 -7.72 -5.50
C ASP A 177 8.93 -7.79 -4.58
N LEU A 178 9.11 -6.78 -3.73
CA LEU A 178 10.23 -6.72 -2.78
C LEU A 178 9.73 -6.69 -1.35
N SER A 179 10.54 -7.22 -0.44
CA SER A 179 10.38 -7.16 1.01
C SER A 179 11.66 -6.59 1.60
N ILE A 180 11.56 -5.43 2.24
CA ILE A 180 12.67 -4.61 2.72
C ILE A 180 12.40 -4.28 4.19
N ARG A 181 13.43 -4.23 5.04
CA ARG A 181 13.27 -3.89 6.46
C ARG A 181 14.29 -2.89 6.97
N SER A 182 13.98 -2.23 8.08
CA SER A 182 14.88 -1.29 8.77
C SER A 182 15.64 -1.86 9.96
N ASP A 183 15.22 -2.98 10.55
CA ASP A 183 15.77 -3.50 11.80
C ASP A 183 16.54 -4.82 11.61
N ALA A 184 17.38 -5.16 12.60
CA ALA A 184 18.22 -6.38 12.58
C ALA A 184 17.59 -7.57 13.33
N GLY A 185 16.28 -7.53 13.63
CA GLY A 185 15.60 -8.58 14.39
C GLY A 185 15.62 -9.96 13.72
N ALA A 186 15.18 -11.00 14.43
CA ALA A 186 14.98 -12.31 13.84
C ALA A 186 13.89 -12.23 12.75
N ILE A 187 14.20 -12.71 11.55
CA ILE A 187 13.28 -12.72 10.42
C ILE A 187 13.47 -13.99 9.60
N ALA A 188 12.36 -14.54 9.13
CA ALA A 188 12.33 -15.53 8.08
C ALA A 188 11.55 -14.97 6.90
N TRP A 189 12.08 -15.18 5.70
CA TRP A 189 11.42 -14.82 4.45
C TRP A 189 11.29 -16.10 3.63
N SER A 190 10.12 -16.34 3.05
CA SER A 190 9.90 -17.48 2.18
C SER A 190 8.90 -17.15 1.07
N LYS A 191 9.07 -17.81 -0.08
CA LYS A 191 8.05 -17.89 -1.12
C LYS A 191 7.14 -19.06 -0.78
N THR A 192 5.83 -18.83 -0.74
CA THR A 192 4.88 -19.93 -0.48
C THR A 192 4.70 -20.82 -1.71
N PHE A 193 5.11 -20.34 -2.89
CA PHE A 193 4.83 -20.92 -4.21
C PHE A 193 3.34 -20.99 -4.57
N GLU A 194 2.47 -20.38 -3.77
CA GLU A 194 1.07 -20.18 -4.09
C GLU A 194 0.90 -18.90 -4.91
N ASP A 195 0.05 -18.95 -5.93
CA ASP A 195 -0.25 -17.80 -6.79
C ASP A 195 -1.72 -17.33 -6.67
N LEU A 196 -2.59 -18.13 -6.04
CA LEU A 196 -4.03 -17.86 -5.90
C LEU A 196 -4.71 -17.50 -7.23
N GLY A 197 -4.19 -17.97 -8.36
CA GLY A 197 -4.65 -17.65 -9.71
C GLY A 197 -4.17 -16.31 -10.26
N SER A 198 -3.19 -15.66 -9.62
CA SER A 198 -2.44 -14.50 -10.13
C SER A 198 -1.19 -14.95 -10.90
N ASP A 199 -0.58 -14.04 -11.64
CA ASP A 199 0.79 -14.15 -12.14
C ASP A 199 1.85 -13.84 -11.06
N HIS A 200 1.45 -13.20 -9.95
CA HIS A 200 2.31 -12.98 -8.78
C HIS A 200 2.21 -14.13 -7.77
N ARG A 201 3.32 -14.43 -7.12
CA ARG A 201 3.43 -15.41 -6.03
C ARG A 201 3.27 -14.74 -4.68
N VAL A 202 2.58 -15.43 -3.78
CA VAL A 202 2.46 -15.02 -2.37
C VAL A 202 3.81 -15.15 -1.67
N LEU A 203 4.22 -14.07 -1.03
CA LEU A 203 5.43 -14.00 -0.20
C LEU A 203 5.03 -14.05 1.27
N CYS A 204 5.82 -14.75 2.08
CA CYS A 204 5.62 -14.86 3.52
C CYS A 204 6.84 -14.29 4.25
N VAL A 205 6.58 -13.33 5.14
CA VAL A 205 7.58 -12.75 6.04
C VAL A 205 7.15 -13.03 7.47
N THR A 206 8.02 -13.69 8.22
CA THR A 206 7.82 -14.00 9.64
C THR A 206 8.83 -13.19 10.45
N MET A 207 8.35 -12.38 11.40
CA MET A 207 9.22 -11.57 12.26
C MET A 207 9.08 -11.97 13.71
N GLY A 208 10.20 -11.99 14.42
CA GLY A 208 10.30 -12.41 15.82
C GLY A 208 10.97 -13.78 16.00
N GLU A 209 11.23 -14.13 17.26
CA GLU A 209 11.77 -15.44 17.61
C GLU A 209 10.67 -16.50 17.52
N ASP A 210 11.05 -17.70 17.05
CA ASP A 210 10.20 -18.89 16.97
C ASP A 210 9.91 -19.41 18.40
N LYS A 211 9.07 -18.70 19.13
CA LYS A 211 8.57 -19.11 20.44
C LYS A 211 7.49 -20.13 20.18
N GLY A 212 7.91 -21.40 20.13
CA GLY A 212 7.13 -22.54 19.65
C GLY A 212 5.66 -22.57 20.09
N LYS A 213 4.83 -23.17 19.23
CA LYS A 213 3.36 -23.33 19.32
C LYS A 213 2.66 -22.14 19.97
N MET A 214 2.20 -21.21 19.13
CA MET A 214 1.15 -20.27 19.52
C MET A 214 -0.11 -21.09 19.86
N ASP A 215 -0.30 -21.39 21.14
CA ASP A 215 -1.36 -22.29 21.64
C ASP A 215 -2.80 -21.74 21.46
N ASP A 216 -2.95 -20.49 20.99
CA ASP A 216 -4.24 -19.87 20.67
C ASP A 216 -4.14 -19.07 19.35
N CYS A 217 -4.14 -19.77 18.21
CA CYS A 217 -4.34 -19.11 16.92
C CYS A 217 -5.84 -18.85 16.71
N GLN A 218 -6.21 -17.61 16.38
CA GLN A 218 -7.55 -17.34 15.85
C GLN A 218 -7.53 -17.62 14.35
N LYS A 219 -8.53 -18.34 13.87
CA LYS A 219 -8.73 -18.50 12.43
C LYS A 219 -9.18 -17.18 11.83
N ALA A 220 -8.46 -16.69 10.83
CA ALA A 220 -8.92 -15.56 10.04
C ALA A 220 -9.93 -16.04 8.98
N ARG A 221 -10.93 -15.21 8.67
CA ARG A 221 -11.76 -15.41 7.48
C ARG A 221 -10.93 -14.98 6.28
N VAL A 222 -10.69 -15.90 5.37
CA VAL A 222 -9.97 -15.64 4.12
C VAL A 222 -10.95 -15.80 2.98
N VAL A 223 -10.80 -14.96 1.95
CA VAL A 223 -11.59 -15.06 0.73
C VAL A 223 -11.23 -16.35 0.01
N ASP A 224 -12.24 -17.20 -0.22
CA ASP A 224 -12.18 -18.34 -1.13
C ASP A 224 -12.19 -17.79 -2.57
N TRP A 225 -11.00 -17.52 -3.09
CA TRP A 225 -10.84 -16.95 -4.42
C TRP A 225 -11.45 -17.83 -5.51
N ASP A 226 -11.45 -19.15 -5.35
CA ASP A 226 -12.07 -20.06 -6.32
C ASP A 226 -13.60 -19.95 -6.29
N LYS A 227 -14.21 -19.90 -5.11
CA LYS A 227 -15.66 -19.65 -5.00
C LYS A 227 -16.02 -18.26 -5.49
N PHE A 228 -15.23 -17.24 -5.16
CA PHE A 228 -15.42 -15.87 -5.62
C PHE A 228 -15.41 -15.80 -7.16
N ARG A 229 -14.40 -16.42 -7.80
CA ARG A 229 -14.29 -16.46 -9.26
C ARG A 229 -15.48 -17.19 -9.90
N LYS A 230 -15.90 -18.34 -9.34
CA LYS A 230 -17.10 -19.05 -9.81
C LYS A 230 -18.38 -18.21 -9.67
N HIS A 231 -18.52 -17.44 -8.60
CA HIS A 231 -19.65 -16.53 -8.40
C HIS A 231 -19.69 -15.47 -9.52
N ARG A 232 -18.54 -14.83 -9.76
CA ARG A 232 -18.36 -13.81 -10.80
C ARG A 232 -18.61 -14.32 -12.22
N GLU A 233 -18.27 -15.57 -12.50
CA GLU A 233 -18.56 -16.22 -13.79
C GLU A 233 -20.06 -16.46 -13.98
N ARG A 234 -20.76 -16.89 -12.92
CA ARG A 234 -22.21 -17.09 -12.96
C ARG A 234 -22.98 -15.79 -13.18
N GLU A 235 -22.62 -14.71 -12.48
CA GLU A 235 -23.23 -13.38 -12.70
C GLU A 235 -23.04 -12.87 -14.14
N LYS A 236 -21.87 -13.11 -14.74
CA LYS A 236 -21.63 -12.76 -16.15
C LYS A 236 -22.49 -13.58 -17.12
N GLN A 237 -22.88 -14.80 -16.76
CA GLN A 237 -23.72 -15.67 -17.58
C GLN A 237 -25.22 -15.36 -17.43
N GLU A 238 -25.64 -14.84 -16.27
CA GLU A 238 -27.05 -14.54 -15.98
C GLU A 238 -27.51 -13.17 -16.52
N GLY A 239 -26.58 -12.27 -16.87
CA GLY A 239 -26.88 -10.96 -17.48
C GLY A 239 -27.57 -9.98 -16.52
N PRO A 240 -27.54 -8.66 -16.79
CA PRO A 240 -28.30 -7.71 -15.98
C PRO A 240 -29.80 -7.95 -16.18
N ILE A 241 -30.52 -8.09 -15.06
CA ILE A 241 -32.00 -8.18 -15.02
C ILE A 241 -32.61 -6.86 -15.49
#